data_AF-A0A0D2E8X3-F1
#
_entry.id   AF-A0A0D2E8X3-F1
#
_cell.length_a   1.000
_cell.length_b   1.000
_cell.length_c   1.000
_cell.angle_alpha   90.00
_cell.angle_beta   90.00
_cell.angle_gamma   90.00
#
_symmetry.space_group_name_H-M   'P 1'
#
loop_
_entity.id
_entity.type
_entity.pdbx_description
1 polymer ?
#
loop_
_entity_poly.entity_id
_entity_poly.type
_entity_poly.pdbx_seq_one_letter_code
_entity_poly.pdbx_strand_id
1 'polypeptide(L)'
;MLLAFLILGGTVPVFATAQLTECWSDATTYVTSLPACSSFASSHSKCFALPGPTSVDTPAFKNCICDQKFFDLIIDCQSETRLCLESLEEDGAAQAAVSNWHQECNTWIDFKVTTPVLSTPSVTLAPIAECEAIETVCKIEGDLTKSCKQLYGSYTDLLAHPKLQSCLCKPSILSMQSRCTVDGDITCLTKSASVGDLDLWRECPLTARPTAARVEARATAPPAPPEIRPWNA
;
A
#
# COMPACT_ATOMS: atom_id res chain seq x y z
N MET A 1 21.33 12.79 -6.97
CA MET A 1 21.51 12.38 -8.38
C MET A 1 21.81 10.87 -8.40
N LEU A 2 20.82 10.03 -8.09
CA LEU A 2 21.03 8.60 -7.78
C LEU A 2 19.81 7.72 -8.14
N LEU A 3 19.02 8.12 -9.14
CA LEU A 3 17.75 7.48 -9.51
C LEU A 3 17.61 7.24 -11.02
N ALA A 4 18.73 7.00 -11.72
CA ALA A 4 18.75 6.73 -13.17
C ALA A 4 19.13 5.27 -13.54
N PHE A 5 19.22 4.35 -12.56
CA PHE A 5 19.78 3.01 -12.77
C PHE A 5 18.78 1.84 -12.73
N LEU A 6 17.47 2.10 -12.73
CA LEU A 6 16.47 1.06 -12.44
C LEU A 6 16.12 0.12 -13.60
N ILE A 7 16.50 0.43 -14.84
CA ILE A 7 16.43 -0.55 -15.95
C ILE A 7 17.81 -1.10 -16.30
N LEU A 8 18.92 -0.48 -15.89
CA LEU A 8 20.28 -0.83 -16.32
C LEU A 8 21.09 -1.60 -15.28
N GLY A 9 20.72 -1.52 -13.99
CA GLY A 9 21.19 -2.48 -13.00
C GLY A 9 20.38 -3.75 -13.19
N GLY A 10 20.99 -4.92 -13.33
CA GLY A 10 20.32 -6.21 -13.56
C GLY A 10 19.34 -6.68 -12.46
N THR A 11 18.85 -5.78 -11.63
CA THR A 11 17.79 -5.93 -10.65
C THR A 11 16.46 -5.53 -11.28
N VAL A 12 15.44 -6.38 -11.17
CA VAL A 12 14.06 -6.07 -11.57
C VAL A 12 13.59 -4.83 -10.78
N PRO A 13 12.90 -3.86 -11.42
CA PRO A 13 12.35 -2.72 -10.70
C PRO A 13 11.47 -3.16 -9.53
N VAL A 14 11.55 -2.45 -8.40
CA VAL A 14 10.84 -2.83 -7.16
C VAL A 14 9.34 -2.99 -7.38
N PHE A 15 8.72 -2.13 -8.19
CA PHE A 15 7.29 -2.18 -8.54
C PHE A 15 6.87 -3.47 -9.29
N ALA A 16 7.83 -4.22 -9.83
CA ALA A 16 7.63 -5.45 -10.58
C ALA A 16 8.07 -6.70 -9.82
N THR A 17 8.74 -6.53 -8.68
CA THR A 17 9.09 -7.64 -7.79
C THR A 17 7.85 -8.08 -7.02
N ALA A 18 7.68 -9.39 -6.89
CA ALA A 18 6.57 -10.10 -6.25
C ALA A 18 6.38 -9.83 -4.73
N GLN A 19 6.78 -8.66 -4.21
CA GLN A 19 6.54 -8.26 -2.82
C GLN A 19 5.09 -7.85 -2.57
N LEU A 20 4.29 -7.64 -3.62
CA LEU A 20 2.84 -7.57 -3.50
C LEU A 20 2.27 -8.99 -3.48
N THR A 21 2.56 -9.74 -2.41
CA THR A 21 1.97 -11.07 -2.20
C THR A 21 0.48 -11.01 -1.87
N GLU A 22 -0.01 -9.84 -1.45
CA GLU A 22 -1.42 -9.61 -1.11
C GLU A 22 -1.83 -8.21 -1.59
N CYS A 23 -2.87 -8.14 -2.42
CA CYS A 23 -3.52 -6.90 -2.78
C CYS A 23 -4.27 -6.33 -1.57
N TRP A 24 -4.35 -5.01 -1.44
CA TRP A 24 -4.90 -4.38 -0.23
C TRP A 24 -6.43 -4.47 -0.16
N SER A 25 -7.10 -4.55 -1.31
CA SER A 25 -8.55 -4.60 -1.34
C SER A 25 -9.07 -6.04 -1.12
N ASP A 26 -9.97 -6.20 -0.16
CA ASP A 26 -10.91 -7.32 -0.04
C ASP A 26 -12.17 -7.12 -0.91
N ALA A 27 -12.22 -6.03 -1.68
CA ALA A 27 -13.27 -5.74 -2.65
C ALA A 27 -13.26 -6.77 -3.79
N THR A 28 -14.44 -7.34 -4.07
CA THR A 28 -14.71 -8.42 -5.04
C THR A 28 -14.40 -8.11 -6.51
N THR A 29 -13.73 -7.01 -6.82
CA THR A 29 -13.67 -6.47 -8.19
C THR A 29 -12.28 -6.33 -8.80
N TYR A 30 -11.16 -6.47 -8.08
CA TYR A 30 -9.86 -6.15 -8.69
C TYR A 30 -8.74 -7.14 -8.35
N VAL A 31 -8.16 -7.68 -9.43
CA VAL A 31 -6.83 -8.29 -9.58
C VAL A 31 -6.28 -8.98 -8.32
N THR A 32 -6.59 -10.27 -8.11
CA THR A 32 -6.05 -11.08 -6.99
C THR A 32 -4.69 -11.71 -7.28
N SER A 33 -4.06 -11.34 -8.38
CA SER A 33 -2.77 -11.86 -8.85
C SER A 33 -2.17 -10.88 -9.83
N LEU A 34 -0.85 -10.77 -9.91
CA LEU A 34 -0.14 -9.80 -10.74
C LEU A 34 0.59 -10.47 -11.94
N PRO A 35 -0.14 -11.07 -12.91
CA PRO A 35 0.47 -11.80 -14.01
C PRO A 35 1.25 -10.91 -14.99
N ALA A 36 0.86 -9.66 -15.22
CA ALA A 36 1.63 -8.72 -16.04
C ALA A 36 2.92 -8.31 -15.35
N CYS A 37 2.90 -8.02 -14.05
CA CYS A 37 4.16 -7.77 -13.31
C CYS A 37 5.07 -9.00 -13.28
N SER A 38 4.51 -10.19 -13.10
CA SER A 38 5.27 -11.45 -13.18
C SER A 38 5.87 -11.65 -14.57
N SER A 39 5.13 -11.32 -15.62
CA SER A 39 5.58 -11.40 -17.01
C SER A 39 6.67 -10.37 -17.32
N PHE A 40 6.54 -9.15 -16.80
CA PHE A 40 7.56 -8.11 -16.89
C PHE A 40 8.85 -8.54 -16.18
N ALA A 41 8.77 -8.98 -14.93
CA ALA A 41 9.92 -9.47 -14.16
C ALA A 41 10.63 -10.66 -14.85
N SER A 42 9.85 -11.60 -15.41
CA SER A 42 10.38 -12.73 -16.18
C SER A 42 11.09 -12.26 -17.45
N SER A 43 10.50 -11.31 -18.18
CA SER A 43 11.05 -10.78 -19.43
C SER A 43 12.32 -9.97 -19.18
N HIS A 44 12.32 -9.13 -18.14
CA HIS A 44 13.49 -8.42 -17.65
C HIS A 44 14.62 -9.40 -17.33
N SER A 45 14.36 -10.40 -16.48
CA SER A 45 15.36 -11.40 -16.09
C SER A 45 15.93 -12.16 -17.29
N LYS A 46 15.09 -12.50 -18.28
CA LYS A 46 15.53 -13.17 -19.52
C LYS A 46 16.46 -12.29 -20.35
N CYS A 47 16.13 -11.00 -20.53
CA CYS A 47 16.99 -10.08 -21.27
C CYS A 47 18.34 -9.86 -20.58
N PHE A 48 18.34 -9.78 -19.25
CA PHE A 48 19.55 -9.60 -18.44
C PHE A 48 20.42 -10.86 -18.30
N ALA A 49 19.86 -12.04 -18.58
CA ALA A 49 20.59 -13.30 -18.59
C ALA A 49 21.30 -13.60 -19.94
N LEU A 50 21.13 -12.75 -20.97
CA LEU A 50 21.78 -12.95 -22.26
C LEU A 50 23.32 -12.87 -22.13
N PRO A 51 24.08 -13.79 -22.77
CA PRO A 51 25.53 -13.82 -22.67
C PRO A 51 26.17 -12.54 -23.21
N GLY A 52 27.10 -11.97 -22.42
CA GLY A 52 27.67 -10.62 -22.59
C GLY A 52 27.22 -9.54 -21.58
N PRO A 53 26.67 -9.83 -20.37
CA PRO A 53 25.98 -8.84 -19.55
C PRO A 53 26.92 -7.98 -18.68
N THR A 54 28.10 -7.63 -19.19
CA THR A 54 28.95 -6.59 -18.58
C THR A 54 28.68 -5.21 -19.19
N SER A 55 27.93 -5.13 -20.29
CA SER A 55 27.47 -3.87 -20.88
C SER A 55 26.07 -3.99 -21.48
N VAL A 56 25.18 -3.09 -21.07
CA VAL A 56 23.78 -2.87 -21.51
C VAL A 56 23.60 -2.48 -22.99
N ASP A 57 24.68 -2.49 -23.78
CA ASP A 57 24.69 -1.97 -25.16
C ASP A 57 24.90 -3.05 -26.24
N THR A 58 24.75 -4.33 -25.91
CA THR A 58 24.84 -5.36 -26.96
C THR A 58 23.57 -5.35 -27.83
N PRO A 59 23.67 -5.62 -29.15
CA PRO A 59 22.50 -5.77 -30.01
C PRO A 59 21.53 -6.84 -29.52
N ALA A 60 22.03 -7.93 -28.92
CA ALA A 60 21.21 -8.99 -28.34
C ALA A 60 20.35 -8.48 -27.18
N PHE A 61 20.92 -7.67 -26.30
CA PHE A 61 20.19 -7.05 -25.20
C PHE A 61 19.17 -6.03 -25.71
N LYS A 62 19.58 -5.10 -26.58
CA LYS A 62 18.69 -4.08 -27.15
C LYS A 62 17.52 -4.72 -27.93
N ASN A 63 17.76 -5.77 -28.71
CA ASN A 63 16.68 -6.52 -29.37
C ASN A 63 15.71 -7.20 -28.39
N CYS A 64 16.12 -7.47 -27.16
CA CYS A 64 15.27 -8.07 -26.14
C CYS A 64 14.41 -7.03 -25.41
N ILE A 65 15.00 -5.90 -25.00
CA ILE A 65 14.29 -4.87 -24.24
C ILE A 65 13.57 -3.85 -25.11
N CYS A 66 14.08 -3.53 -26.31
CA CYS A 66 13.56 -2.50 -27.19
C CYS A 66 12.50 -3.04 -28.15
N ASP A 67 11.51 -3.72 -27.59
CA ASP A 67 10.35 -4.25 -28.29
C ASP A 67 9.06 -3.68 -27.68
N GLN A 68 8.03 -3.49 -28.52
CA GLN A 68 6.73 -2.96 -28.08
C GLN A 68 6.13 -3.82 -26.96
N LYS A 69 6.29 -5.14 -27.01
CA LYS A 69 5.78 -6.04 -25.97
C LYS A 69 6.47 -5.84 -24.63
N PHE A 70 7.77 -5.53 -24.62
CA PHE A 70 8.48 -5.24 -23.38
C PHE A 70 8.02 -3.92 -22.78
N PHE A 71 7.77 -2.90 -23.62
CA PHE A 71 7.18 -1.64 -23.21
C PHE A 71 5.76 -1.83 -22.63
N ASP A 72 4.91 -2.59 -23.31
CA ASP A 72 3.55 -2.88 -22.87
C ASP A 72 3.54 -3.56 -21.49
N LEU A 73 4.48 -4.49 -21.24
CA LEU A 73 4.63 -5.15 -19.94
C LEU A 73 4.92 -4.18 -18.78
N ILE A 74 5.60 -3.05 -19.03
CA ILE A 74 5.82 -2.02 -18.01
C ILE A 74 4.48 -1.36 -17.65
N ILE A 75 3.68 -0.99 -18.66
CA ILE A 75 2.40 -0.30 -18.50
C ILE A 75 1.32 -1.24 -17.93
N ASP A 76 1.30 -2.49 -18.36
CA ASP A 76 0.38 -3.52 -17.87
C ASP A 76 0.67 -3.84 -16.40
N CYS A 77 1.96 -3.97 -16.03
CA CYS A 77 2.34 -4.12 -14.62
C CYS A 77 1.91 -2.91 -13.79
N GLN A 78 2.15 -1.68 -14.28
CA GLN A 78 1.68 -0.47 -13.58
C GLN A 78 0.16 -0.49 -13.38
N SER A 79 -0.60 -0.89 -14.41
CA SER A 79 -2.06 -1.00 -14.34
C SER A 79 -2.51 -2.02 -13.30
N GLU A 80 -1.88 -3.19 -13.25
CA GLU A 80 -2.17 -4.22 -12.25
C GLU A 80 -1.85 -3.73 -10.84
N THR A 81 -0.69 -3.10 -10.63
CA THR A 81 -0.28 -2.56 -9.33
C THR A 81 -1.26 -1.50 -8.83
N ARG A 82 -1.71 -0.59 -9.71
CA ARG A 82 -2.72 0.41 -9.36
C ARG A 82 -4.04 -0.20 -8.89
N LEU A 83 -4.47 -1.27 -9.55
CA LEU A 83 -5.73 -1.96 -9.21
C LEU A 83 -5.59 -2.82 -7.96
N CYS A 84 -4.45 -3.48 -7.78
CA CYS A 84 -4.16 -4.34 -6.63
C CYS A 84 -3.99 -3.54 -5.34
N LEU A 85 -3.36 -2.36 -5.41
CA LEU A 85 -3.14 -1.49 -4.26
C LEU A 85 -4.23 -0.45 -4.07
N GLU A 86 -5.13 -0.31 -5.06
CA GLU A 86 -6.04 0.84 -5.15
C GLU A 86 -5.29 2.16 -4.91
N SER A 87 -4.10 2.30 -5.48
CA SER A 87 -3.17 3.39 -5.16
C SER A 87 -2.36 3.82 -6.38
N LEU A 88 -1.86 5.05 -6.35
CA LEU A 88 -0.95 5.61 -7.36
C LEU A 88 0.50 5.71 -6.85
N GLU A 89 0.78 5.17 -5.65
CA GLU A 89 2.08 5.32 -4.97
C GLU A 89 3.27 4.78 -5.81
N GLU A 90 3.04 3.70 -6.56
CA GLU A 90 4.06 3.06 -7.41
C GLU A 90 4.21 3.70 -8.80
N ASP A 91 3.39 4.70 -9.14
CA ASP A 91 3.43 5.33 -10.47
C ASP A 91 4.78 5.96 -10.78
N GLY A 92 5.43 6.55 -9.78
CA GLY A 92 6.75 7.17 -9.96
C GLY A 92 7.79 6.17 -10.44
N ALA A 93 7.77 4.94 -9.90
CA ALA A 93 8.71 3.89 -10.28
C ALA A 93 8.41 3.35 -11.68
N ALA A 94 7.13 3.14 -12.02
CA ALA A 94 6.71 2.72 -13.35
C ALA A 94 7.04 3.79 -14.43
N GLN A 95 6.80 5.07 -14.15
CA GLN A 95 7.13 6.16 -15.07
C GLN A 95 8.65 6.34 -15.25
N ALA A 96 9.44 6.09 -14.21
CA ALA A 96 10.89 6.02 -14.34
C ALA A 96 11.32 4.87 -15.26
N ALA A 97 10.68 3.70 -15.17
CA ALA A 97 10.93 2.59 -16.10
C ALA A 97 10.56 2.95 -17.54
N VAL A 98 9.39 3.56 -17.78
CA VAL A 98 8.99 4.05 -19.11
C VAL A 98 10.01 5.05 -19.66
N SER A 99 10.44 6.02 -18.85
CA SER A 99 11.44 7.02 -19.24
C SER A 99 12.76 6.37 -19.61
N ASN A 100 13.24 5.41 -18.82
CA ASN A 100 14.48 4.69 -19.09
C ASN A 100 14.37 3.86 -20.38
N TRP A 101 13.24 3.18 -20.59
CA TRP A 101 13.02 2.44 -21.83
C TRP A 101 13.12 3.37 -23.05
N HIS A 102 12.47 4.53 -23.01
CA HIS A 102 12.55 5.49 -24.11
C HIS A 102 13.98 6.02 -24.32
N GLN A 103 14.70 6.32 -23.24
CA GLN A 103 16.10 6.77 -23.33
C GLN A 103 16.98 5.73 -24.02
N GLU A 104 16.76 4.45 -23.72
CA GLU A 104 17.59 3.35 -24.22
C GLU A 104 17.19 2.87 -25.62
N CYS A 105 15.91 2.97 -25.97
CA CYS A 105 15.35 2.28 -27.13
C CYS A 105 14.91 3.19 -28.27
N ASN A 106 14.64 4.48 -28.03
CA ASN A 106 14.15 5.38 -29.09
C ASN A 106 15.12 5.51 -30.29
N THR A 107 16.43 5.36 -30.06
CA THR A 107 17.43 5.39 -31.13
C THR A 107 17.68 4.03 -31.78
N TRP A 108 17.13 2.95 -31.21
CA TRP A 108 17.31 1.57 -31.67
C TRP A 108 16.12 1.08 -32.52
N ILE A 109 14.91 1.52 -32.19
CA ILE A 109 13.67 1.10 -32.84
C ILE A 109 13.38 1.92 -34.10
N ASP A 110 12.68 1.31 -35.05
CA ASP A 110 12.17 1.95 -36.28
C ASP A 110 10.65 2.06 -36.32
N PHE A 111 9.96 1.54 -35.29
CA PHE A 111 8.52 1.61 -35.14
C PHE A 111 8.08 2.76 -34.24
N LYS A 112 6.84 3.23 -34.43
CA LYS A 112 6.20 4.18 -33.53
C LYS A 112 5.65 3.43 -32.31
N VAL A 113 6.11 3.81 -31.14
CA VAL A 113 5.63 3.26 -29.86
C VAL A 113 4.16 3.63 -29.66
N THR A 114 3.35 2.63 -29.29
CA THR A 114 1.98 2.83 -28.80
C THR A 114 1.95 2.68 -27.29
N THR A 115 1.14 3.46 -26.59
CA THR A 115 0.98 3.35 -25.14
C THR A 115 -0.37 2.73 -24.83
N PRO A 116 -0.43 1.55 -24.18
CA PRO A 116 -1.66 0.98 -23.68
C PRO A 116 -2.40 1.95 -22.76
N VAL A 117 -3.72 1.80 -22.66
CA VAL A 117 -4.53 2.60 -21.73
C VAL A 117 -4.24 2.14 -20.31
N LEU A 118 -3.74 3.05 -19.50
CA LEU A 118 -3.39 2.76 -18.11
C LEU A 118 -4.64 2.66 -17.24
N SER A 119 -4.75 1.58 -16.45
CA SER A 119 -5.87 1.41 -15.53
C SER A 119 -5.85 2.49 -14.44
N THR A 120 -7.05 2.90 -14.02
CA THR A 120 -7.24 3.85 -12.91
C THR A 120 -8.12 3.17 -11.87
N PRO A 121 -7.70 3.13 -10.59
CA PRO A 121 -8.50 2.50 -9.56
C PRO A 121 -9.77 3.33 -9.30
N SER A 122 -10.87 2.65 -8.97
CA SER A 122 -12.16 3.32 -8.70
C SER A 122 -12.16 4.11 -7.39
N VAL A 123 -11.23 3.78 -6.50
CA VAL A 123 -10.95 4.43 -5.22
C VAL A 123 -9.43 4.56 -5.09
N THR A 124 -8.97 5.53 -4.30
CA THR A 124 -7.54 5.68 -4.01
C THR A 124 -7.34 5.62 -2.50
N LEU A 125 -6.70 4.55 -2.04
CA LEU A 125 -6.34 4.34 -0.64
C LEU A 125 -5.23 5.32 -0.22
N ALA A 126 -5.14 5.54 1.09
CA ALA A 126 -4.05 6.31 1.66
C ALA A 126 -2.70 5.61 1.45
N PRO A 127 -1.57 6.35 1.57
CA PRO A 127 -0.24 5.78 1.41
C PRO A 127 0.04 4.62 2.39
N ILE A 128 0.87 3.66 1.99
CA ILE A 128 1.24 2.48 2.81
C ILE A 128 1.64 2.87 4.23
N ALA A 129 2.52 3.86 4.33
CA ALA A 129 3.06 4.30 5.61
C ALA A 129 1.98 4.79 6.59
N GLU A 130 0.87 5.33 6.07
CA GLU A 130 -0.27 5.72 6.90
C GLU A 130 -1.01 4.49 7.43
N CYS A 131 -1.24 3.50 6.56
CA CYS A 131 -1.89 2.25 6.94
C CYS A 131 -1.05 1.40 7.90
N GLU A 132 0.27 1.30 7.68
CA GLU A 132 1.20 0.65 8.63
C GLU A 132 1.22 1.34 10.00
N ALA A 133 1.12 2.67 10.02
CA ALA A 133 1.04 3.43 11.26
C ALA A 133 -0.27 3.18 12.01
N ILE A 134 -1.38 3.01 11.29
CA ILE A 134 -2.67 2.60 11.88
C ILE A 134 -2.59 1.16 12.38
N GLU A 135 -2.10 0.22 11.57
CA GLU A 135 -1.93 -1.19 11.94
C GLU A 135 -1.09 -1.34 13.22
N THR A 136 0.01 -0.59 13.33
CA THR A 136 0.86 -0.57 14.53
C THR A 136 0.05 -0.17 15.77
N VAL A 137 -0.81 0.84 15.66
CA VAL A 137 -1.69 1.25 16.76
C VAL A 137 -2.68 0.15 17.11
N CYS A 138 -3.21 -0.58 16.12
CA CYS A 138 -4.15 -1.67 16.33
C CYS A 138 -3.54 -2.88 16.98
N LYS A 139 -2.29 -3.20 16.64
CA LYS A 139 -1.53 -4.22 17.34
C LYS A 139 -1.32 -3.86 18.81
N ILE A 140 -0.94 -2.61 19.10
CA ILE A 140 -0.75 -2.12 20.47
C ILE A 140 -2.07 -2.18 21.24
N GLU A 141 -3.19 -1.77 20.64
CA GLU A 141 -4.52 -1.88 21.24
C GLU A 141 -4.85 -3.33 21.59
N GLY A 142 -4.70 -4.25 20.63
CA GLY A 142 -4.97 -5.66 20.81
C GLY A 142 -4.11 -6.28 21.93
N ASP A 143 -2.83 -5.94 21.98
CA ASP A 143 -1.90 -6.40 23.02
C ASP A 143 -2.29 -5.88 24.42
N LEU A 144 -2.68 -4.61 24.53
CA LEU A 144 -3.16 -4.02 25.78
C LEU A 144 -4.49 -4.63 26.23
N THR A 145 -5.44 -4.78 25.31
CA THR A 145 -6.74 -5.41 25.56
C THR A 145 -6.57 -6.87 26.00
N LYS A 146 -5.68 -7.62 25.35
CA LYS A 146 -5.31 -8.99 25.74
C LYS A 146 -4.66 -9.03 27.12
N SER A 147 -3.75 -8.09 27.42
CA SER A 147 -3.10 -7.99 28.73
C SER A 147 -4.11 -7.71 29.85
N CYS A 148 -5.09 -6.82 29.62
CA CYS A 148 -6.17 -6.57 30.57
C CYS A 148 -7.00 -7.84 30.85
N LYS A 149 -7.39 -8.58 29.79
CA LYS A 149 -8.13 -9.84 29.90
C LYS A 149 -7.33 -10.94 30.61
N GLN A 150 -6.02 -11.01 30.39
CA GLN A 150 -5.13 -11.96 31.08
C GLN A 150 -5.02 -11.66 32.59
N LEU A 151 -4.96 -10.39 32.97
CA LEU A 151 -4.81 -9.98 34.37
C LEU A 151 -6.11 -10.10 35.18
N TYR A 152 -7.25 -9.84 34.56
CA TYR A 152 -8.53 -9.69 35.26
C TYR A 152 -9.61 -10.70 34.82
N GLY A 153 -9.29 -11.61 33.90
CA GLY A 153 -10.20 -12.62 33.37
C GLY A 153 -10.99 -12.15 32.14
N SER A 154 -11.63 -13.12 31.48
CA SER A 154 -12.62 -12.87 30.42
C SER A 154 -13.94 -12.39 31.02
N TYR A 155 -14.77 -11.74 30.21
CA TYR A 155 -16.06 -11.19 30.64
C TYR A 155 -17.15 -11.47 29.61
N THR A 156 -18.39 -11.50 30.10
CA THR A 156 -19.61 -11.40 29.29
C THR A 156 -20.36 -10.09 29.57
N ASP A 157 -20.12 -9.48 30.73
CA ASP A 157 -20.58 -8.15 31.11
C ASP A 157 -19.41 -7.38 31.78
N LEU A 158 -18.93 -6.32 31.11
CA LEU A 158 -17.80 -5.53 31.56
C LEU A 158 -18.11 -4.75 32.85
N LEU A 159 -19.37 -4.34 33.06
CA LEU A 159 -19.80 -3.58 34.24
C LEU A 159 -19.68 -4.40 35.52
N ALA A 160 -19.79 -5.73 35.41
CA ALA A 160 -19.60 -6.65 36.55
C ALA A 160 -18.11 -6.83 36.94
N HIS A 161 -17.16 -6.28 36.17
CA HIS A 161 -15.72 -6.52 36.33
C HIS A 161 -14.95 -5.20 36.51
N PRO A 162 -15.05 -4.51 37.66
CA PRO A 162 -14.56 -3.14 37.82
C PRO A 162 -13.05 -2.97 37.57
N LYS A 163 -12.24 -3.99 37.89
CA LYS A 163 -10.79 -3.96 37.58
C LYS A 163 -10.51 -4.09 36.08
N LEU A 164 -11.25 -4.96 35.39
CA LEU A 164 -11.15 -5.13 33.95
C LEU A 164 -11.69 -3.90 33.21
N GLN A 165 -12.82 -3.37 33.65
CA GLN A 165 -13.39 -2.13 33.14
C GLN A 165 -12.41 -0.96 33.29
N SER A 166 -11.81 -0.77 34.46
CA SER A 166 -10.78 0.25 34.68
C SER A 166 -9.56 0.07 33.78
N CYS A 167 -9.23 -1.18 33.41
CA CYS A 167 -8.14 -1.47 32.50
C CYS A 167 -8.48 -1.15 31.04
N LEU A 168 -9.61 -1.67 30.53
CA LEU A 168 -10.05 -1.53 29.13
C LEU A 168 -10.58 -0.12 28.80
N CYS A 169 -11.23 0.54 29.76
CA CYS A 169 -11.78 1.88 29.58
C CYS A 169 -10.74 3.00 29.77
N LYS A 170 -9.46 2.69 29.64
CA LYS A 170 -8.44 3.75 29.62
C LYS A 170 -8.62 4.59 28.35
N PRO A 171 -8.60 5.93 28.45
CA PRO A 171 -8.76 6.80 27.28
C PRO A 171 -7.78 6.49 26.13
N SER A 172 -6.56 6.02 26.45
CA SER A 172 -5.59 5.58 25.46
C SER A 172 -6.07 4.38 24.65
N ILE A 173 -6.61 3.33 25.30
CA ILE A 173 -7.12 2.13 24.62
C ILE A 173 -8.34 2.50 23.76
N LEU A 174 -9.28 3.28 24.32
CA LEU A 174 -10.47 3.73 23.60
C LEU A 174 -10.14 4.59 22.37
N SER A 175 -9.11 5.45 22.47
CA SER A 175 -8.62 6.23 21.33
C SER A 175 -7.94 5.36 20.28
N MET A 176 -7.21 4.32 20.69
CA MET A 176 -6.59 3.38 19.75
C MET A 176 -7.66 2.54 19.04
N GLN A 177 -8.68 2.08 19.76
CA GLN A 177 -9.80 1.34 19.16
C GLN A 177 -10.54 2.17 18.10
N SER A 178 -10.77 3.45 18.37
CA SER A 178 -11.34 4.38 17.37
C SER A 178 -10.44 4.51 16.15
N ARG A 179 -9.12 4.62 16.34
CA ARG A 179 -8.19 4.70 15.21
C ARG A 179 -8.19 3.42 14.38
N CYS A 180 -8.41 2.27 15.00
CA CYS A 180 -8.44 0.99 14.29
C CYS A 180 -9.71 0.76 13.52
N THR A 181 -10.84 0.96 14.17
CA THR A 181 -12.16 0.62 13.61
C THR A 181 -12.70 1.74 12.74
N VAL A 182 -12.31 3.00 13.00
CA VAL A 182 -12.79 4.16 12.21
C VAL A 182 -11.74 4.58 11.20
N ASP A 183 -10.57 4.99 11.67
CA ASP A 183 -9.53 5.48 10.76
C ASP A 183 -9.03 4.34 9.86
N GLY A 184 -8.81 3.13 10.39
CA GLY A 184 -8.38 1.96 9.59
C GLY A 184 -9.40 1.55 8.52
N ASP A 185 -10.67 1.41 8.89
CA ASP A 185 -11.72 1.00 7.95
C ASP A 185 -11.90 2.03 6.82
N ILE A 186 -11.96 3.32 7.14
CA ILE A 186 -12.16 4.38 6.15
C ILE A 186 -10.91 4.58 5.29
N THR A 187 -9.73 4.70 5.92
CA THR A 187 -8.49 5.12 5.27
C THR A 187 -7.79 3.98 4.54
N CYS A 188 -7.89 2.75 5.05
CA CYS A 188 -7.08 1.62 4.57
C CYS A 188 -7.88 0.47 3.99
N LEU A 189 -9.19 0.38 4.26
CA LEU A 189 -10.02 -0.73 3.80
C LEU A 189 -11.22 -0.30 2.94
N THR A 190 -11.40 1.00 2.69
CA THR A 190 -12.58 1.60 2.03
C THR A 190 -13.93 1.17 2.61
N LYS A 191 -13.94 0.79 3.89
CA LYS A 191 -15.13 0.38 4.63
C LYS A 191 -15.76 1.61 5.29
N SER A 192 -17.09 1.66 5.25
CA SER A 192 -17.81 2.61 6.09
C SER A 192 -17.65 2.21 7.56
N ALA A 193 -17.14 3.12 8.38
CA ALA A 193 -17.05 2.89 9.82
C ALA A 193 -18.15 3.63 10.57
N SER A 194 -18.70 3.00 11.61
CA SER A 194 -19.61 3.64 12.55
C SER A 194 -19.02 3.63 13.96
N VAL A 195 -19.30 4.69 14.72
CA VAL A 195 -19.04 4.71 16.18
C VAL A 195 -19.81 3.58 16.89
N GLY A 196 -20.86 3.05 16.27
CA GLY A 196 -21.59 1.86 16.74
C GLY A 196 -20.74 0.58 16.77
N ASP A 197 -19.68 0.51 15.95
CA ASP A 197 -18.77 -0.64 15.84
C ASP A 197 -17.67 -0.61 16.93
N LEU A 198 -17.63 0.46 17.74
CA LEU A 198 -16.70 0.61 18.86
C LEU A 198 -17.24 -0.05 20.12
N ASP A 199 -17.08 -1.37 20.24
CA ASP A 199 -17.64 -2.16 21.34
C ASP A 199 -17.23 -1.67 22.75
N LEU A 200 -15.94 -1.32 22.96
CA LEU A 200 -15.52 -0.81 24.27
C LEU A 200 -16.11 0.57 24.54
N TRP A 201 -16.40 1.36 23.52
CA TRP A 201 -17.08 2.64 23.73
C TRP A 201 -18.47 2.39 24.30
N ARG A 202 -19.24 1.45 23.75
CA ARG A 202 -20.57 1.09 24.27
C ARG A 202 -20.53 0.65 25.74
N GLU A 203 -19.52 -0.12 26.13
CA GLU A 203 -19.41 -0.72 27.47
C GLU A 203 -18.72 0.19 28.50
N CYS A 204 -17.93 1.17 28.04
CA CYS A 204 -17.23 2.10 28.91
C CYS A 204 -18.06 3.34 29.26
N PRO A 205 -17.89 3.90 30.48
CA PRO A 205 -18.57 5.12 30.88
C PRO A 205 -18.27 6.26 29.91
N LEU A 206 -19.25 7.14 29.68
CA LEU A 206 -19.09 8.32 28.80
C LEU A 206 -17.89 9.20 29.20
N THR A 207 -17.54 9.24 30.48
CA THR A 207 -16.39 9.98 31.01
C THR A 207 -15.02 9.41 30.58
N ALA A 208 -14.98 8.17 30.11
CA ALA A 208 -13.79 7.54 29.56
C ALA A 208 -13.63 7.76 28.05
N ARG A 209 -14.71 8.10 27.34
CA ARG A 209 -14.73 8.26 25.88
C ARG A 209 -14.06 9.59 25.47
N PRO A 210 -13.31 9.63 24.36
CA PRO A 210 -13.02 10.89 23.67
C PRO A 210 -14.33 11.63 23.38
N THR A 211 -14.33 12.95 23.48
CA THR A 211 -15.54 13.75 23.21
C THR A 211 -16.03 13.53 21.77
N ALA A 212 -17.35 13.55 21.54
CA ALA A 212 -17.92 13.44 20.19
C ALA A 212 -17.27 14.42 19.21
N ALA A 213 -17.04 15.67 19.64
CA ALA A 213 -16.31 16.68 18.88
C ALA A 213 -14.89 16.27 18.45
N ARG A 214 -14.18 15.43 19.23
CA ARG A 214 -12.85 14.90 18.87
C ARG A 214 -12.91 13.79 17.83
N VAL A 215 -14.00 13.03 17.81
CA VAL A 215 -14.26 11.96 16.84
C VAL A 215 -14.74 12.56 15.52
N GLU A 216 -15.70 13.46 15.60
CA GLU A 216 -16.25 14.18 14.44
C GLU A 216 -15.17 15.02 13.78
N ALA A 217 -14.36 15.75 14.55
CA ALA A 217 -13.22 16.49 14.00
C ALA A 217 -12.14 15.58 13.38
N ARG A 218 -12.05 14.30 13.73
CA ARG A 218 -11.18 13.33 13.04
C ARG A 218 -11.83 12.76 11.78
N ALA A 219 -13.10 12.38 11.86
CA ALA A 219 -13.87 11.84 10.74
C ALA A 219 -14.10 12.86 9.62
N THR A 220 -14.16 14.15 9.95
CA THR A 220 -14.27 15.24 8.97
C THR A 220 -12.96 15.97 8.71
N ALA A 221 -11.86 15.60 9.38
CA ALA A 221 -10.57 16.17 9.04
C ALA A 221 -10.19 15.70 7.63
N PRO A 222 -9.85 16.61 6.71
CA PRO A 222 -9.21 16.18 5.48
C PRO A 222 -7.96 15.38 5.83
N PRO A 223 -7.64 14.30 5.09
CA PRO A 223 -6.42 13.55 5.30
C PRO A 223 -5.26 14.54 5.39
N ALA A 224 -4.40 14.35 6.39
CA ALA A 224 -3.27 15.24 6.58
C ALA A 224 -2.53 15.31 5.23
N PRO A 225 -2.24 16.52 4.70
CA PRO A 225 -1.53 16.62 3.44
C PRO A 225 -0.24 15.79 3.59
N PRO A 226 0.10 14.95 2.61
CA PRO A 226 1.26 14.09 2.70
C PRO A 226 2.44 14.95 3.11
N GLU A 227 3.03 14.63 4.25
CA GLU A 227 4.20 15.34 4.74
C GLU A 227 5.29 15.10 3.70
N ILE A 228 5.52 16.09 2.83
CA ILE A 228 6.63 16.09 1.89
C ILE A 228 7.88 16.21 2.76
N ARG A 229 8.33 15.09 3.32
CA ARG A 229 9.61 15.04 4.00
C ARG A 229 10.65 15.27 2.91
N PRO A 230 11.43 16.37 2.97
CA PRO A 230 12.54 16.54 2.06
C PRO A 230 13.45 15.34 2.29
N TRP A 231 13.62 14.52 1.25
CA TRP A 231 14.63 13.50 1.20
C TRP A 231 15.99 14.22 1.31
N ASN A 232 16.50 14.31 2.53
CA ASN A 232 17.88 14.72 2.75
C ASN A 232 18.75 13.56 2.25
N ALA A 233 19.47 13.86 1.17
CA ALA A 233 20.39 12.98 0.46
C ALA A 233 21.57 12.53 1.32
#